data_AF-A0A2D8LT35-F1
#
_entry.id   AF-A0A2D8LT35-F1
#
_cell.length_a   1.000
_cell.length_b   1.000
_cell.length_c   1.000
_cell.angle_alpha   90.00
_cell.angle_beta   90.00
_cell.angle_gamma   90.00
#
_symmetry.space_group_name_H-M   'P 1'
#
loop_
_entity.id
_entity.type
_entity.pdbx_description
1 polymer ?
#
loop_
_entity_poly.entity_id
_entity_poly.type
_entity_poly.pdbx_seq_one_letter_code
_entity_poly.pdbx_strand_id
1 'polypeptide(L)'
;MRPPTQAVLFRRENGLSHGLNKVKGTSQPGRLPSPRVPLLHRTKDTPVPNATPTLAELATIAHTHRCSVVATHHRRVLLDDTTSPLPFLGVRFGPAVKAVAARIGPADHRAIVVAVNRSGEAIAYDPTTDRIDSDVHRLTALDPARRTLGLATRPCRRPVWALANLVWLDRVLAAALDAPLGEPPHWLELRRLHPLAEAGPPSSPEVLAHHTRHQPTTWAVLRTGSIEGTITWTPIRPALASWFDEGSFARHCFASLPDLDIVVADLHELLGASGWRRVLSGLARP
;
A
#
# COMPACT_ATOMS: atom_id res chain seq x y z
N MET A 1 -17.96 -28.03 -51.14
CA MET A 1 -19.11 -28.15 -50.22
C MET A 1 -18.96 -27.13 -49.10
N ARG A 2 -19.98 -26.29 -48.89
CA ARG A 2 -20.29 -25.58 -47.62
C ARG A 2 -21.62 -26.19 -47.10
N PRO A 3 -22.08 -26.02 -45.84
CA PRO A 3 -21.73 -24.93 -44.91
C PRO A 3 -21.51 -25.31 -43.42
N PRO A 4 -21.26 -24.28 -42.56
CA PRO A 4 -20.96 -24.35 -41.11
C PRO A 4 -22.11 -23.82 -40.20
N THR A 5 -21.97 -23.93 -38.88
CA THR A 5 -22.92 -23.40 -37.85
C THR A 5 -22.17 -23.34 -36.49
N GLN A 6 -22.20 -22.33 -35.61
CA GLN A 6 -22.95 -21.06 -35.52
C GLN A 6 -22.25 -20.15 -34.49
N ALA A 7 -22.08 -18.87 -34.82
CA ALA A 7 -21.90 -17.78 -33.87
C ALA A 7 -23.29 -17.19 -33.54
N VAL A 8 -23.58 -16.93 -32.27
CA VAL A 8 -24.84 -16.29 -31.86
C VAL A 8 -24.57 -14.82 -31.55
N LEU A 9 -24.95 -13.97 -32.52
CA LEU A 9 -25.25 -12.56 -32.37
C LEU A 9 -26.65 -12.41 -31.78
N PHE A 10 -26.81 -11.70 -30.67
CA PHE A 10 -28.12 -11.20 -30.26
C PHE A 10 -28.38 -9.82 -30.89
N ARG A 11 -29.47 -9.81 -31.66
CA ARG A 11 -29.99 -8.73 -32.49
C ARG A 11 -30.81 -7.74 -31.65
N ARG A 12 -30.62 -6.45 -31.93
CA ARG A 12 -31.53 -5.34 -31.61
C ARG A 12 -32.85 -5.49 -32.36
N GLU A 13 -33.97 -5.31 -31.68
CA GLU A 13 -35.21 -4.85 -32.30
C GLU A 13 -35.65 -3.53 -31.64
N ASN A 14 -35.83 -2.51 -32.48
CA ASN A 14 -36.50 -1.26 -32.16
C ASN A 14 -37.97 -1.41 -32.56
N GLY A 15 -38.89 -1.02 -31.67
CA GLY A 15 -40.29 -0.80 -31.97
C GLY A 15 -40.80 0.40 -31.17
N LEU A 16 -41.05 1.51 -31.88
CA LEU A 16 -41.53 2.80 -31.38
C LEU A 16 -42.97 2.73 -30.87
N SER A 17 -43.29 3.51 -29.82
CA SER A 17 -44.55 4.28 -29.71
C SER A 17 -44.50 5.33 -28.59
N HIS A 18 -44.72 6.57 -29.03
CA HIS A 18 -44.93 7.85 -28.37
C HIS A 18 -45.38 7.93 -26.89
N GLY A 19 -44.74 8.88 -26.19
CA GLY A 19 -45.26 9.57 -25.00
C GLY A 19 -44.51 10.88 -24.78
N LEU A 20 -44.91 11.94 -25.48
CA LEU A 20 -44.47 13.32 -25.26
C LEU A 20 -44.84 13.77 -23.84
N ASN A 21 -43.90 14.30 -23.06
CA ASN A 21 -44.15 15.52 -22.29
C ASN A 21 -42.88 16.23 -21.79
N LYS A 22 -42.66 17.39 -22.40
CA LYS A 22 -42.11 18.66 -21.90
C LYS A 22 -40.93 18.63 -20.91
N VAL A 23 -39.79 19.06 -21.45
CA VAL A 23 -38.71 19.75 -20.75
C VAL A 23 -39.24 21.01 -20.06
N LYS A 24 -38.93 21.17 -18.76
CA LYS A 24 -38.80 22.48 -18.13
C LYS A 24 -37.53 22.46 -17.28
N GLY A 25 -36.53 23.19 -17.73
CA GLY A 25 -35.28 23.38 -17.00
C GLY A 25 -35.46 24.37 -15.85
N THR A 26 -34.82 24.06 -14.73
CA THR A 26 -34.24 25.05 -13.80
C THR A 26 -33.02 24.43 -13.16
N SER A 27 -31.86 25.00 -13.48
CA SER A 27 -30.55 24.65 -12.97
C SER A 27 -30.40 24.99 -11.49
N GLN A 28 -29.94 24.04 -10.68
CA GLN A 28 -29.21 24.29 -9.44
C GLN A 28 -27.99 23.36 -9.41
N PRO A 29 -26.79 23.82 -9.00
CA PRO A 29 -25.62 22.97 -8.90
C PRO A 29 -25.79 22.02 -7.70
N GLY A 30 -26.10 20.77 -7.99
CA GLY A 30 -26.20 19.71 -6.99
C GLY A 30 -24.85 19.50 -6.30
N ARG A 31 -24.81 19.78 -5.00
CA ARG A 31 -23.73 19.36 -4.10
C ARG A 31 -23.46 17.85 -4.31
N LEU A 32 -22.21 17.51 -4.60
CA LEU A 32 -21.71 16.14 -4.48
C LEU A 32 -21.97 15.64 -3.05
N PRO A 33 -22.55 14.44 -2.87
CA PRO A 33 -22.74 13.90 -1.53
C PRO A 33 -21.37 13.61 -0.91
N SER A 34 -21.14 14.18 0.27
CA SER A 34 -19.97 13.84 1.10
C SER A 34 -19.91 12.33 1.35
N PRO A 35 -18.72 11.71 1.41
CA PRO A 35 -18.60 10.29 1.70
C PRO A 35 -19.22 10.03 3.08
N ARG A 36 -20.27 9.19 3.10
CA ARG A 36 -20.95 8.77 4.31
C ARG A 36 -19.96 7.98 5.16
N VAL A 37 -19.71 8.47 6.37
CA VAL A 37 -19.07 7.72 7.45
C VAL A 37 -19.84 6.40 7.62
N PRO A 38 -19.18 5.23 7.67
CA PRO A 38 -19.87 3.98 7.97
C PRO A 38 -20.57 4.12 9.32
N LEU A 39 -21.89 3.95 9.32
CA LEU A 39 -22.69 3.87 10.54
C LEU A 39 -22.27 2.60 11.29
N LEU A 40 -21.61 2.77 12.42
CA LEU A 40 -21.24 1.70 13.33
C LEU A 40 -22.51 0.95 13.76
N HIS A 41 -22.63 -0.31 13.38
CA HIS A 41 -23.64 -1.20 13.94
C HIS A 41 -23.38 -1.39 15.44
N ARG A 42 -24.42 -1.16 16.24
CA ARG A 42 -24.40 -1.20 17.70
C ARG A 42 -24.43 -2.66 18.17
N THR A 43 -23.39 -3.12 18.87
CA THR A 43 -23.43 -4.37 19.64
C THR A 43 -22.77 -4.22 21.02
N LYS A 44 -23.50 -4.73 22.03
CA LYS A 44 -23.23 -4.93 23.47
C LYS A 44 -22.32 -3.91 24.19
N ASP A 45 -22.97 -3.04 24.97
CA ASP A 45 -22.33 -2.18 25.98
C ASP A 45 -21.88 -3.04 27.18
N THR A 46 -20.57 -3.23 27.34
CA THR A 46 -19.97 -3.73 28.59
C THR A 46 -19.64 -2.51 29.47
N PRO A 47 -19.95 -2.48 30.78
CA PRO A 47 -19.62 -1.33 31.63
C PRO A 47 -18.09 -1.14 31.68
N VAL A 48 -17.61 0.08 31.41
CA VAL A 48 -16.17 0.41 31.37
C VAL A 48 -15.80 1.23 32.62
N PRO A 49 -14.69 0.90 33.33
CA PRO A 49 -14.17 1.72 34.42
C PRO A 49 -13.76 3.12 33.93
N ASN A 50 -13.81 4.13 34.82
CA ASN A 50 -13.54 5.56 34.55
C ASN A 50 -12.14 5.90 33.98
N ALA A 51 -11.25 4.91 33.81
CA ALA A 51 -9.91 5.10 33.27
C ALA A 51 -9.85 4.78 31.77
N THR A 52 -9.13 5.61 31.00
CA THR A 52 -8.80 5.27 29.61
C THR A 52 -7.97 3.99 29.62
N PRO A 53 -8.33 2.95 28.84
CA PRO A 53 -7.57 1.71 28.80
C PRO A 53 -6.11 1.96 28.42
N THR A 54 -5.22 1.20 29.03
CA THR A 54 -3.82 1.14 28.59
C THR A 54 -3.73 0.61 27.15
N LEU A 55 -2.64 0.91 26.45
CA LEU A 55 -2.40 0.36 25.12
C LEU A 55 -2.34 -1.18 25.14
N ALA A 56 -1.79 -1.76 26.20
CA ALA A 56 -1.75 -3.21 26.41
C ALA A 56 -3.16 -3.79 26.53
N GLU A 57 -4.04 -3.20 27.36
CA GLU A 57 -5.45 -3.63 27.46
C GLU A 57 -6.16 -3.58 26.10
N LEU A 58 -5.97 -2.50 25.34
CA LEU A 58 -6.57 -2.37 24.02
C LEU A 58 -6.05 -3.44 23.06
N ALA A 59 -4.75 -3.74 23.11
CA ALA A 59 -4.14 -4.76 22.29
C ALA A 59 -4.68 -6.16 22.63
N THR A 60 -4.81 -6.48 23.93
CA THR A 60 -5.43 -7.74 24.39
C THR A 60 -6.87 -7.86 23.91
N ILE A 61 -7.67 -6.80 23.97
CA ILE A 61 -9.06 -6.82 23.49
C ILE A 61 -9.11 -7.04 21.98
N ALA A 62 -8.29 -6.31 21.21
CA ALA A 62 -8.22 -6.47 19.76
C ALA A 62 -7.80 -7.89 19.35
N HIS A 63 -6.87 -8.49 20.10
CA HIS A 63 -6.48 -9.87 19.91
C HIS A 63 -7.64 -10.84 20.19
N THR A 64 -8.22 -10.77 21.40
CA THR A 64 -9.27 -11.67 21.88
C THR A 64 -10.51 -11.67 20.98
N HIS A 65 -10.97 -10.48 20.60
CA HIS A 65 -12.16 -10.32 19.75
C HIS A 65 -11.85 -10.45 18.26
N ARG A 66 -10.58 -10.69 17.92
CA ARG A 66 -10.08 -10.80 16.55
C ARG A 66 -10.47 -9.62 15.65
N CYS A 67 -10.57 -8.42 16.18
CA CYS A 67 -11.08 -7.25 15.47
C CYS A 67 -10.29 -5.98 15.81
N SER A 68 -10.54 -4.89 15.09
CA SER A 68 -9.95 -3.59 15.45
C SER A 68 -10.74 -2.95 16.57
N VAL A 69 -10.05 -2.18 17.42
CA VAL A 69 -10.65 -1.57 18.61
C VAL A 69 -10.30 -0.10 18.64
N VAL A 70 -11.30 0.71 18.99
CA VAL A 70 -11.18 2.15 19.15
C VAL A 70 -11.54 2.53 20.58
N ALA A 71 -10.68 3.29 21.25
CA ALA A 71 -10.95 3.85 22.56
C ALA A 71 -11.37 5.32 22.47
N THR A 72 -12.40 5.66 23.23
CA THR A 72 -12.83 7.03 23.54
C THR A 72 -12.78 7.23 25.05
N HIS A 73 -13.02 8.45 25.54
CA HIS A 73 -13.08 8.71 26.99
C HIS A 73 -14.16 7.89 27.72
N HIS A 74 -15.25 7.52 27.03
CA HIS A 74 -16.44 6.96 27.66
C HIS A 74 -16.65 5.48 27.35
N ARG A 75 -16.04 4.99 26.27
CA ARG A 75 -16.28 3.62 25.79
C ARG A 75 -15.19 3.13 24.86
N ARG A 76 -15.18 1.81 24.69
CA ARG A 76 -14.40 1.05 23.71
C ARG A 76 -15.36 0.58 22.62
N VAL A 77 -14.95 0.64 21.36
CA VAL A 77 -15.76 0.25 20.21
C VAL A 77 -15.00 -0.79 19.41
N LEU A 78 -15.61 -1.95 19.20
CA LEU A 78 -15.09 -3.00 18.33
C LEU A 78 -15.50 -2.70 16.87
N LEU A 79 -14.57 -2.84 15.94
CA LEU A 79 -14.78 -2.63 14.51
C LEU A 79 -14.56 -3.94 13.76
N ASP A 80 -15.50 -4.29 12.90
CA ASP A 80 -15.37 -5.44 12.02
C ASP A 80 -14.38 -5.14 10.88
N ASP A 81 -13.18 -5.71 10.98
CA ASP A 81 -12.06 -5.47 10.07
C ASP A 81 -11.65 -6.76 9.33
N THR A 82 -12.61 -7.65 9.05
CA THR A 82 -12.36 -9.00 8.51
C THR A 82 -11.71 -9.08 7.12
N THR A 83 -11.47 -7.95 6.44
CA THR A 83 -11.07 -7.94 5.02
C THR A 83 -9.74 -7.25 4.70
N SER A 84 -8.99 -6.71 5.67
CA SER A 84 -7.75 -5.98 5.37
C SER A 84 -6.54 -6.45 6.20
N PRO A 85 -5.39 -6.75 5.56
CA PRO A 85 -4.14 -7.00 6.29
C PRO A 85 -3.57 -5.73 6.96
N LEU A 86 -4.03 -4.55 6.53
CA LEU A 86 -3.71 -3.25 7.09
C LEU A 86 -5.01 -2.57 7.58
N PRO A 87 -5.44 -2.85 8.81
CA PRO A 87 -6.61 -2.24 9.43
C PRO A 87 -6.49 -0.70 9.49
N PHE A 88 -7.63 -0.03 9.49
CA PHE A 88 -7.79 1.43 9.44
C PHE A 88 -7.25 2.14 8.17
N LEU A 89 -6.74 1.42 7.18
CA LEU A 89 -6.28 2.02 5.93
C LEU A 89 -7.41 2.85 5.28
N GLY A 90 -7.12 4.12 4.98
CA GLY A 90 -8.10 5.06 4.41
C GLY A 90 -9.07 5.70 5.41
N VAL A 91 -8.96 5.38 6.71
CA VAL A 91 -9.83 5.92 7.77
C VAL A 91 -9.17 7.14 8.43
N ARG A 92 -10.00 8.08 8.92
CA ARG A 92 -9.58 9.16 9.82
C ARG A 92 -10.60 9.33 10.94
N PHE A 93 -10.15 9.23 12.18
CA PHE A 93 -11.01 9.46 13.34
C PHE A 93 -10.91 10.88 13.88
N GLY A 94 -12.02 11.38 14.41
CA GLY A 94 -12.10 12.65 15.11
C GLY A 94 -11.47 12.61 16.51
N PRO A 95 -11.30 13.78 17.17
CA PRO A 95 -10.52 13.94 18.42
C PRO A 95 -11.10 13.20 19.64
N ALA A 96 -12.35 12.75 19.56
CA ALA A 96 -12.99 11.92 20.58
C ALA A 96 -12.33 10.53 20.70
N VAL A 97 -11.72 10.04 19.62
CA VAL A 97 -10.94 8.80 19.61
C VAL A 97 -9.55 9.07 20.17
N LYS A 98 -9.20 8.39 21.26
CA LYS A 98 -7.96 8.54 22.02
C LYS A 98 -6.91 7.50 21.72
N ALA A 99 -7.32 6.29 21.35
CA ALA A 99 -6.41 5.26 20.93
C ALA A 99 -7.10 4.28 19.98
N VAL A 100 -6.29 3.57 19.21
CA VAL A 100 -6.72 2.49 18.34
C VAL A 100 -5.80 1.29 18.55
N ALA A 101 -6.33 0.09 18.41
CA ALA A 101 -5.56 -1.14 18.37
C ALA A 101 -6.09 -2.05 17.27
N ALA A 102 -5.20 -2.74 16.57
CA ALA A 102 -5.61 -3.69 15.56
C ALA A 102 -4.56 -4.78 15.36
N ARG A 103 -5.06 -5.96 14.98
CA ARG A 103 -4.24 -7.11 14.66
C ARG A 103 -3.72 -6.96 13.22
N ILE A 104 -2.42 -7.19 13.05
CA ILE A 104 -1.70 -7.07 11.78
C ILE A 104 -1.12 -8.44 11.44
N GLY A 105 -1.31 -8.84 10.19
CA GLY A 105 -0.82 -10.11 9.66
C GLY A 105 -1.96 -11.07 9.30
N PRO A 106 -1.63 -12.20 8.64
CA PRO A 106 -2.61 -13.19 8.22
C PRO A 106 -3.38 -13.76 9.42
N ALA A 107 -4.65 -14.12 9.21
CA ALA A 107 -5.47 -14.74 10.27
C ALA A 107 -4.86 -16.05 10.81
N ASP A 108 -4.08 -16.74 9.99
CA ASP A 108 -3.53 -18.08 10.26
C ASP A 108 -2.04 -18.07 10.64
N HIS A 109 -1.42 -16.90 10.79
CA HIS A 109 -0.01 -16.75 11.17
C HIS A 109 0.13 -15.93 12.46
N ARG A 110 1.35 -15.85 13.02
CA ARG A 110 1.69 -15.07 14.22
C ARG A 110 1.39 -13.59 13.99
N ALA A 111 0.15 -13.21 14.30
CA ALA A 111 -0.32 -11.85 14.11
C ALA A 111 0.07 -11.00 15.33
N ILE A 112 0.77 -9.90 15.08
CA ILE A 112 1.04 -8.89 16.11
C ILE A 112 -0.17 -7.97 16.24
N VAL A 113 -0.35 -7.37 17.41
CA VAL A 113 -1.33 -6.31 17.62
C VAL A 113 -0.59 -5.00 17.79
N VAL A 114 -0.90 -4.05 16.92
CA VAL A 114 -0.40 -2.68 17.06
C VAL A 114 -1.43 -1.85 17.81
N ALA A 115 -0.99 -1.06 18.78
CA ALA A 115 -1.85 -0.10 19.46
C ALA A 115 -1.15 1.27 19.52
N VAL A 116 -1.90 2.33 19.25
CA VAL A 116 -1.40 3.71 19.20
C VAL A 116 -2.40 4.63 19.88
N ASN A 117 -1.92 5.58 20.70
CA ASN A 117 -2.75 6.63 21.27
C ASN A 117 -2.49 8.00 20.62
N ARG A 118 -3.32 8.99 20.97
CA ARG A 118 -3.25 10.36 20.45
C ARG A 118 -2.01 11.15 20.90
N SER A 119 -1.31 10.74 21.96
CA SER A 119 -0.01 11.34 22.29
C SER A 119 1.11 10.78 21.39
N GLY A 120 0.83 9.74 20.61
CA GLY A 120 1.78 9.12 19.69
C GLY A 120 2.60 8.00 20.30
N GLU A 121 2.31 7.61 21.54
CA GLU A 121 2.78 6.37 22.14
C GLU A 121 2.22 5.20 21.35
N ALA A 122 3.05 4.18 21.17
CA ALA A 122 2.72 3.00 20.40
C ALA A 122 3.33 1.77 21.03
N ILE A 123 2.64 0.65 20.91
CA ILE A 123 3.17 -0.68 21.21
C ILE A 123 2.91 -1.62 20.05
N ALA A 124 3.75 -2.64 19.93
CA ALA A 124 3.45 -3.84 19.16
C ALA A 124 3.49 -5.03 20.12
N TYR A 125 2.33 -5.63 20.33
CA TYR A 125 2.12 -6.73 21.24
C TYR A 125 2.07 -8.03 20.44
N ASP A 126 2.92 -8.97 20.78
CA ASP A 126 2.83 -10.33 20.30
C ASP A 126 2.05 -11.20 21.29
N PRO A 127 0.80 -11.55 20.97
CA PRO A 127 -0.05 -12.35 21.86
C PRO A 127 0.45 -13.78 22.04
N THR A 128 1.27 -14.30 21.11
CA THR A 128 1.77 -15.68 21.20
C THR A 128 2.86 -15.85 22.25
N THR A 129 3.64 -14.79 22.49
CA THR A 129 4.71 -14.80 23.50
C THR A 129 4.40 -13.92 24.70
N ASP A 130 3.25 -13.23 24.68
CA ASP A 130 2.85 -12.22 25.65
C ASP A 130 3.91 -11.13 25.86
N ARG A 131 4.55 -10.71 24.75
CA ARG A 131 5.64 -9.73 24.77
C ARG A 131 5.27 -8.47 24.01
N ILE A 132 5.77 -7.35 24.50
CA ILE A 132 5.76 -6.08 23.79
C ILE A 132 7.14 -5.92 23.13
N ASP A 133 7.13 -5.70 21.81
CA ASP A 133 8.34 -5.36 21.06
C ASP A 133 8.86 -3.99 21.53
N SER A 134 10.16 -3.87 21.73
CA SER A 134 10.81 -2.64 22.15
C SER A 134 11.16 -1.72 20.98
N ASP A 135 11.22 -2.23 19.74
CA ASP A 135 11.59 -1.45 18.54
C ASP A 135 10.39 -1.21 17.61
N VAL A 136 9.22 -0.98 18.21
CA VAL A 136 7.94 -0.80 17.51
C VAL A 136 8.02 0.29 16.45
N HIS A 137 8.85 1.32 16.67
CA HIS A 137 8.99 2.49 15.80
C HIS A 137 9.59 2.19 14.41
N ARG A 138 10.03 0.95 14.16
CA ARG A 138 10.42 0.50 12.82
C ARG A 138 9.30 -0.17 12.04
N LEU A 139 8.21 -0.56 12.70
CA LEU A 139 7.12 -1.30 12.10
C LEU A 139 6.27 -0.39 11.21
N THR A 140 6.28 -0.66 9.91
CA THR A 140 5.39 -0.01 8.92
C THR A 140 3.92 -0.20 9.27
N ALA A 141 3.59 -1.31 9.93
CA ALA A 141 2.27 -1.63 10.45
C ALA A 141 1.68 -0.58 11.42
N LEU A 142 2.50 0.28 12.03
CA LEU A 142 2.03 1.39 12.87
C LEU A 142 1.48 2.56 12.06
N ASP A 143 1.90 2.71 10.80
CA ASP A 143 1.59 3.88 10.00
C ASP A 143 0.08 4.06 9.83
N PRO A 144 -0.72 3.02 9.52
CA PRO A 144 -2.16 3.18 9.41
C PRO A 144 -2.85 3.65 10.69
N ALA A 145 -2.45 3.11 11.84
CA ALA A 145 -2.98 3.50 13.15
C ALA A 145 -2.64 4.98 13.46
N ARG A 146 -1.40 5.40 13.22
CA ARG A 146 -0.96 6.79 13.39
C ARG A 146 -1.73 7.74 12.47
N ARG A 147 -1.82 7.43 11.17
CA ARG A 147 -2.53 8.25 10.17
C ARG A 147 -4.00 8.41 10.49
N THR A 148 -4.63 7.34 10.97
CA THR A 148 -6.04 7.33 11.39
C THR A 148 -6.29 8.27 12.58
N LEU A 149 -5.32 8.38 13.48
CA LEU A 149 -5.32 9.35 14.58
C LEU A 149 -4.79 10.73 14.19
N GLY A 150 -4.58 11.00 12.89
CA GLY A 150 -4.09 12.30 12.41
C GLY A 150 -2.65 12.62 12.84
N LEU A 151 -1.88 11.61 13.26
CA LEU A 151 -0.50 11.79 13.68
C LEU A 151 0.45 11.73 12.48
N ALA A 152 1.56 12.48 12.58
CA ALA A 152 2.68 12.33 11.66
C ALA A 152 3.33 10.95 11.83
N THR A 153 3.72 10.35 10.72
CA THR A 153 4.55 9.14 10.74
C THR A 153 6.04 9.49 10.67
N ARG A 154 6.88 8.50 10.98
CA ARG A 154 8.34 8.69 10.99
C ARG A 154 8.85 9.10 9.60
N PRO A 155 9.93 9.87 9.45
CA PRO A 155 10.55 10.05 8.14
C PRO A 155 11.22 8.75 7.64
N CYS A 156 11.25 8.54 6.33
CA CYS A 156 12.05 7.50 5.71
C CYS A 156 13.45 8.05 5.36
N ARG A 157 14.50 7.42 5.89
CA ARG A 157 15.89 7.85 5.63
C ARG A 157 16.46 7.32 4.32
N ARG A 158 15.80 6.33 3.70
CA ARG A 158 16.23 5.77 2.42
C ARG A 158 15.92 6.78 1.31
N PRO A 159 16.86 7.04 0.38
CA PRO A 159 16.64 7.96 -0.73
C PRO A 159 15.73 7.34 -1.81
N VAL A 160 15.17 8.18 -2.68
CA VAL A 160 14.26 7.75 -3.77
C VAL A 160 14.98 6.83 -4.76
N TRP A 161 16.25 7.07 -5.08
CA TRP A 161 17.01 6.19 -5.97
C TRP A 161 17.09 4.74 -5.47
N ALA A 162 17.06 4.53 -4.14
CA ALA A 162 17.06 3.19 -3.57
C ALA A 162 15.74 2.46 -3.82
N LEU A 163 14.62 3.19 -3.90
CA LEU A 163 13.34 2.64 -4.32
C LEU A 163 13.38 2.31 -5.83
N ALA A 164 13.92 3.21 -6.65
CA ALA A 164 14.04 2.97 -8.09
C ALA A 164 14.84 1.69 -8.41
N ASN A 165 15.96 1.48 -7.71
CA ASN A 165 16.72 0.22 -7.78
C ASN A 165 15.86 -1.00 -7.43
N LEU A 166 15.12 -0.96 -6.32
CA LEU A 166 14.34 -2.11 -5.87
C LEU A 166 13.17 -2.42 -6.81
N VAL A 167 12.47 -1.39 -7.29
CA VAL A 167 11.43 -1.53 -8.33
C VAL A 167 12.02 -2.12 -9.62
N TRP A 168 13.23 -1.71 -10.00
CA TRP A 168 13.88 -2.28 -11.16
C TRP A 168 14.23 -3.75 -10.95
N LEU A 169 14.83 -4.10 -9.81
CA LEU A 169 15.18 -5.49 -9.48
C LEU A 169 13.95 -6.40 -9.42
N ASP A 170 12.85 -5.95 -8.84
CA ASP A 170 11.57 -6.67 -8.81
C ASP A 170 11.04 -6.97 -10.23
N ARG A 171 11.09 -5.99 -11.12
CA ARG A 171 10.69 -6.18 -12.53
C ARG A 171 11.65 -7.09 -13.29
N VAL A 172 12.95 -6.98 -13.03
CA VAL A 172 13.97 -7.85 -13.62
C VAL A 172 13.78 -9.29 -13.15
N LEU A 173 13.41 -9.50 -11.88
CA LEU A 173 13.09 -10.81 -11.32
C LEU A 173 11.86 -11.39 -12.00
N ALA A 174 10.78 -10.62 -12.12
CA ALA A 174 9.59 -11.06 -12.86
C ALA A 174 9.92 -11.44 -14.31
N ALA A 175 10.68 -10.61 -15.03
CA ALA A 175 11.08 -10.91 -16.40
C ALA A 175 11.99 -12.15 -16.53
N ALA A 176 12.86 -12.38 -15.55
CA ALA A 176 13.71 -13.57 -15.53
C ALA A 176 12.91 -14.85 -15.23
N LEU A 177 11.91 -14.76 -14.36
CA LEU A 177 10.99 -15.87 -14.06
C LEU A 177 10.08 -16.21 -15.25
N ASP A 178 9.69 -15.22 -16.04
CA ASP A 178 8.84 -15.39 -17.23
C ASP A 178 9.63 -15.88 -18.47
N ALA A 179 10.97 -15.88 -18.42
CA ALA A 179 11.80 -16.27 -19.54
C ALA A 179 11.88 -17.80 -19.71
N PRO A 180 12.08 -18.31 -20.95
CA PRO A 180 12.30 -19.73 -21.17
C PRO A 180 13.52 -20.24 -20.37
N LEU A 181 13.40 -21.47 -19.86
CA LEU A 181 14.47 -22.08 -19.07
C LEU A 181 15.78 -22.14 -19.86
N GLY A 182 16.84 -21.56 -19.31
CA GLY A 182 18.16 -21.50 -19.94
C GLY A 182 18.37 -20.31 -20.90
N GLU A 183 17.35 -19.49 -21.13
CA GLU A 183 17.40 -18.32 -22.01
C GLU A 183 17.08 -17.04 -21.22
N PRO A 184 18.02 -16.54 -20.38
CA PRO A 184 17.77 -15.36 -19.56
C PRO A 184 17.60 -14.11 -20.44
N PRO A 185 16.77 -13.13 -20.01
CA PRO A 185 16.52 -11.92 -20.78
C PRO A 185 17.81 -11.14 -21.08
N HIS A 186 17.85 -10.53 -22.26
CA HIS A 186 19.01 -9.74 -22.66
C HIS A 186 19.06 -8.40 -21.93
N TRP A 187 20.26 -7.85 -21.75
CA TRP A 187 20.47 -6.53 -21.10
C TRP A 187 19.60 -5.42 -21.71
N LEU A 188 19.41 -5.44 -23.03
CA LEU A 188 18.59 -4.46 -23.74
C LEU A 188 17.13 -4.43 -23.26
N GLU A 189 16.62 -5.58 -22.83
CA GLU A 189 15.28 -5.77 -22.28
C GLU A 189 15.29 -5.38 -20.81
N LEU A 190 16.24 -5.89 -20.03
CA LEU A 190 16.35 -5.62 -18.60
C LEU A 190 16.43 -4.12 -18.28
N ARG A 191 17.21 -3.34 -19.04
CA ARG A 191 17.34 -1.89 -18.81
C ARG A 191 16.05 -1.12 -19.06
N ARG A 192 15.15 -1.60 -19.94
CA ARG A 192 13.87 -0.94 -20.25
C ARG A 192 12.87 -1.09 -19.09
N LEU A 193 13.10 -2.04 -18.20
CA LEU A 193 12.29 -2.24 -17.00
C LEU A 193 12.58 -1.21 -15.91
N HIS A 194 13.70 -0.47 -16.01
CA HIS A 194 14.07 0.53 -15.01
C HIS A 194 13.01 1.65 -14.94
N PRO A 195 12.53 2.03 -13.75
CA PRO A 195 11.42 2.98 -13.61
C PRO A 195 11.71 4.38 -14.15
N LEU A 196 12.99 4.74 -14.26
CA LEU A 196 13.47 6.01 -14.79
C LEU A 196 14.08 5.88 -16.20
N ALA A 197 13.81 4.77 -16.91
CA ALA A 197 14.25 4.65 -18.28
C ALA A 197 13.57 5.75 -19.13
N GLU A 198 14.36 6.68 -19.68
CA GLU A 198 13.84 7.67 -20.63
C GLU A 198 13.48 7.02 -21.98
N ALA A 199 12.77 7.76 -22.83
CA ALA A 199 12.50 7.35 -24.22
C ALA A 199 13.79 7.13 -25.05
N GLY A 200 14.94 7.59 -24.53
CA GLY A 200 16.28 7.31 -25.03
C GLY A 200 16.98 6.24 -24.18
N PRO A 201 17.59 5.22 -24.80
CA PRO A 201 18.26 4.17 -24.04
C PRO A 201 19.57 4.65 -23.37
N PRO A 202 19.80 4.39 -22.06
CA PRO A 202 21.13 4.51 -21.50
C PRO A 202 22.06 3.49 -22.17
N SER A 203 23.18 3.98 -22.70
CA SER A 203 24.12 3.23 -23.52
C SER A 203 24.88 2.15 -22.74
N SER A 204 25.06 2.31 -21.42
CA SER A 204 25.68 1.31 -20.54
C SER A 204 24.98 1.23 -19.16
N PRO A 205 25.19 0.13 -18.41
CA PRO A 205 24.72 0.02 -17.02
C PRO A 205 25.19 1.18 -16.13
N GLU A 206 26.44 1.61 -16.27
CA GLU A 206 27.04 2.66 -15.44
C GLU A 206 26.34 4.02 -15.66
N VAL A 207 25.94 4.31 -16.90
CA VAL A 207 25.14 5.49 -17.22
C VAL A 207 23.78 5.40 -16.50
N LEU A 208 23.11 4.25 -16.55
CA LEU A 208 21.85 4.05 -15.84
C LEU A 208 22.00 4.32 -14.33
N ALA A 209 23.02 3.74 -13.69
CA ALA A 209 23.30 3.97 -12.27
C ALA A 209 23.55 5.45 -11.94
N HIS A 210 24.33 6.14 -12.79
CA HIS A 210 24.61 7.57 -12.64
C HIS A 210 23.33 8.41 -12.71
N HIS A 211 22.51 8.22 -13.75
CA HIS A 211 21.26 8.96 -13.91
C HIS A 211 20.29 8.72 -12.75
N THR A 212 20.14 7.47 -12.31
CA THR A 212 19.27 7.12 -11.17
C THR A 212 19.73 7.79 -9.87
N ARG A 213 21.04 7.85 -9.61
CA ARG A 213 21.59 8.47 -8.40
C ARG A 213 21.42 9.99 -8.37
N HIS A 214 21.58 10.65 -9.52
CA HIS A 214 21.60 12.12 -9.63
C HIS A 214 20.23 12.71 -9.97
N GLN A 215 19.18 11.89 -10.00
CA GLN A 215 17.83 12.40 -10.18
C GLN A 215 17.45 13.31 -9.00
N PRO A 216 16.95 14.54 -9.24
CA PRO A 216 16.62 15.50 -8.18
C PRO A 216 15.33 15.16 -7.40
N THR A 217 14.84 13.93 -7.48
CA THR A 217 13.53 13.53 -6.95
C THR A 217 13.56 13.38 -5.43
N THR A 218 12.64 14.06 -4.75
CA THR A 218 12.36 13.89 -3.32
C THR A 218 11.15 12.99 -3.09
N TRP A 219 10.95 12.52 -1.86
CA TRP A 219 9.75 11.78 -1.48
C TRP A 219 8.46 12.58 -1.69
N ALA A 220 8.51 13.89 -1.44
CA ALA A 220 7.39 14.80 -1.65
C ALA A 220 6.98 14.85 -3.14
N VAL A 221 7.97 15.02 -4.04
CA VAL A 221 7.76 15.03 -5.49
C VAL A 221 7.23 13.69 -5.96
N LEU A 222 7.85 12.59 -5.53
CA LEU A 222 7.43 11.24 -5.90
C LEU A 222 5.97 10.97 -5.49
N ARG A 223 5.61 11.29 -4.23
CA ARG A 223 4.25 11.11 -3.71
C ARG A 223 3.23 11.94 -4.48
N THR A 224 3.56 13.20 -4.78
CA THR A 224 2.67 14.09 -5.54
C THR A 224 2.43 13.54 -6.94
N GLY A 225 3.49 13.11 -7.64
CA GLY A 225 3.35 12.49 -8.95
C GLY A 225 2.57 11.17 -8.92
N SER A 226 2.70 10.36 -7.86
CA SER A 226 1.86 9.17 -7.68
C SER A 226 0.39 9.49 -7.46
N ILE A 227 0.06 10.60 -6.77
CA ILE A 227 -1.32 11.06 -6.57
C ILE A 227 -1.93 11.51 -7.89
N GLU A 228 -1.16 12.26 -8.69
CA GLU A 228 -1.58 12.82 -9.97
C GLU A 228 -1.57 11.78 -11.10
N GLY A 229 -0.94 10.61 -10.88
CA GLY A 229 -0.77 9.57 -11.88
C GLY A 229 0.32 9.88 -12.92
N THR A 230 1.11 10.93 -12.74
CA THR A 230 2.26 11.25 -13.59
C THR A 230 3.45 10.32 -13.33
N ILE A 231 3.50 9.71 -12.13
CA ILE A 231 4.45 8.67 -11.76
C ILE A 231 3.67 7.38 -11.48
N THR A 232 3.85 6.40 -12.36
CA THR A 232 3.09 5.14 -12.32
C THR A 232 3.89 3.94 -11.84
N TRP A 233 5.21 4.09 -11.65
CA TRP A 233 6.09 2.98 -11.30
C TRP A 233 6.15 2.67 -9.79
N THR A 234 5.56 3.52 -8.95
CA THR A 234 5.46 3.24 -7.51
C THR A 234 4.44 2.14 -7.24
N PRO A 235 4.68 1.22 -6.29
CA PRO A 235 3.75 0.11 -6.02
C PRO A 235 2.46 0.55 -5.31
N ILE A 236 2.39 1.81 -4.85
CA ILE A 236 1.25 2.36 -4.10
C ILE A 236 0.28 3.06 -5.06
N ARG A 237 -1.01 2.72 -4.96
CA ARG A 237 -2.08 3.34 -5.77
C ARG A 237 -2.30 4.83 -5.41
N PRO A 238 -2.76 5.67 -6.35
CA PRO A 238 -2.94 7.11 -6.12
C PRO A 238 -3.78 7.47 -4.89
N ALA A 239 -4.91 6.77 -4.69
CA ALA A 239 -5.79 7.00 -3.54
C ALA A 239 -5.06 6.76 -2.20
N LEU A 240 -4.21 5.72 -2.12
CA LEU A 240 -3.42 5.44 -0.93
C LEU A 240 -2.28 6.44 -0.76
N ALA A 241 -1.60 6.82 -1.84
CA ALA A 241 -0.58 7.86 -1.82
C ALA A 241 -1.12 9.19 -1.25
N SER A 242 -2.36 9.56 -1.62
CA SER A 242 -3.04 10.75 -1.11
C SER A 242 -3.33 10.67 0.39
N TRP A 243 -3.61 9.46 0.90
CA TRP A 243 -3.91 9.24 2.31
C TRP A 243 -2.65 9.19 3.18
N PHE A 244 -1.57 8.58 2.72
CA PHE A 244 -0.29 8.57 3.41
C PHE A 244 0.30 9.98 3.54
N ASP A 245 1.11 10.21 4.57
CA ASP A 245 2.10 11.29 4.54
C ASP A 245 3.41 10.79 3.87
N GLU A 246 4.39 11.67 3.69
CA GLU A 246 5.64 11.32 2.99
C GLU A 246 6.37 10.12 3.63
N GLY A 247 6.44 10.11 4.96
CA GLY A 247 7.14 9.08 5.71
C GLY A 247 6.53 7.68 5.53
N SER A 248 5.20 7.61 5.66
CA SER A 248 4.45 6.36 5.51
C SER A 248 4.39 5.93 4.05
N PHE A 249 4.21 6.86 3.12
CA PHE A 249 4.28 6.58 1.68
C PHE A 249 5.60 5.90 1.31
N ALA A 250 6.73 6.47 1.74
CA ALA A 250 8.05 5.95 1.45
C ALA A 250 8.27 4.53 2.02
N ARG A 251 7.90 4.33 3.29
CA ARG A 251 8.04 3.01 3.94
C ARG A 251 7.14 1.96 3.31
N HIS A 252 5.90 2.30 2.97
CA HIS A 252 4.99 1.38 2.31
C HIS A 252 5.45 1.05 0.88
N CYS A 253 6.07 1.99 0.15
CA CYS A 253 6.67 1.68 -1.14
C CYS A 253 7.73 0.57 -1.03
N PHE A 254 8.58 0.60 0.00
CA PHE A 254 9.55 -0.47 0.23
C PHE A 254 8.91 -1.76 0.74
N ALA A 255 7.93 -1.67 1.64
CA ALA A 255 7.27 -2.85 2.20
C ALA A 255 6.37 -3.60 1.19
N SER A 256 5.99 -2.95 0.09
CA SER A 256 5.25 -3.57 -1.02
C SER A 256 6.14 -4.28 -2.04
N LEU A 257 7.46 -4.21 -1.87
CA LEU A 257 8.44 -4.85 -2.75
C LEU A 257 9.10 -6.03 -2.02
N PRO A 258 9.58 -7.04 -2.75
CA PRO A 258 10.28 -8.16 -2.16
C PRO A 258 11.55 -7.73 -1.41
N ASP A 259 11.95 -8.57 -0.45
CA ASP A 259 13.18 -8.33 0.33
C ASP A 259 14.40 -8.33 -0.60
N LEU A 260 15.29 -7.35 -0.40
CA LEU A 260 16.44 -7.16 -1.28
C LEU A 260 17.36 -8.39 -1.28
N ASP A 261 17.56 -9.04 -0.14
CA ASP A 261 18.48 -10.17 -0.04
C ASP A 261 17.91 -11.39 -0.80
N ILE A 262 16.58 -11.57 -0.74
CA ILE A 262 15.88 -12.60 -1.50
C ILE A 262 16.01 -12.34 -3.01
N VAL A 263 15.70 -11.11 -3.44
CA VAL A 263 15.76 -10.73 -4.86
C VAL A 263 17.17 -10.88 -5.43
N VAL A 264 18.20 -10.51 -4.65
CA VAL A 264 19.61 -10.64 -5.05
C VAL A 264 19.99 -12.10 -5.24
N ALA A 265 19.59 -12.98 -4.32
CA ALA A 265 19.88 -14.40 -4.40
C ALA A 265 19.24 -15.03 -5.66
N ASP A 266 17.94 -14.79 -5.86
CA ASP A 266 17.19 -15.33 -7.00
C ASP A 266 17.74 -14.83 -8.34
N LEU A 267 18.04 -13.53 -8.44
CA LEU A 267 18.57 -12.94 -9.68
C LEU A 267 19.97 -13.43 -10.02
N HIS A 268 20.81 -13.68 -9.01
CA HIS A 268 22.14 -14.25 -9.22
C HIS A 268 22.04 -15.64 -9.87
N GLU A 269 21.09 -16.46 -9.41
CA GLU A 269 20.83 -17.78 -9.97
C GLU A 269 20.25 -17.70 -11.39
N LEU A 270 19.19 -16.91 -11.59
CA LEU A 270 18.44 -16.87 -12.85
C LEU A 270 19.19 -16.24 -14.02
N LEU A 271 19.99 -15.19 -13.79
CA LEU A 271 20.67 -14.45 -14.86
C LEU A 271 22.07 -14.98 -15.18
N GLY A 272 22.61 -15.85 -14.31
CA GLY A 272 24.02 -16.24 -14.33
C GLY A 272 25.00 -15.07 -14.11
N ALA A 273 26.29 -15.39 -14.01
CA ALA A 273 27.31 -14.43 -13.59
C ALA A 273 27.43 -13.18 -14.49
N SER A 274 27.30 -13.35 -15.81
CA SER A 274 27.44 -12.24 -16.77
C SER A 274 26.23 -11.31 -16.79
N GLY A 275 25.02 -11.87 -16.73
CA GLY A 275 23.78 -11.09 -16.67
C GLY A 275 23.68 -10.32 -15.36
N TRP A 276 23.94 -11.02 -14.25
CA TRP A 276 23.94 -10.43 -12.92
C TRP A 276 24.94 -9.28 -12.77
N ARG A 277 26.17 -9.43 -13.28
CA ARG A 277 27.19 -8.36 -13.24
C ARG A 277 26.70 -7.08 -13.92
N ARG A 278 25.97 -7.18 -15.04
CA ARG A 278 25.41 -6.02 -15.75
C ARG A 278 24.31 -5.34 -14.93
N VAL A 279 23.42 -6.12 -14.31
CA VAL A 279 22.39 -5.57 -13.42
C VAL A 279 23.03 -4.84 -12.24
N LEU A 280 24.03 -5.47 -11.61
CA LEU A 280 24.79 -4.87 -10.51
C LEU A 280 25.47 -3.54 -10.87
N SER A 281 26.05 -3.44 -12.06
CA SER A 281 26.64 -2.19 -12.57
C SER A 281 25.59 -1.11 -12.85
N GLY A 282 24.33 -1.50 -13.07
CA GLY A 282 23.20 -0.59 -13.28
C GLY A 282 22.57 -0.03 -12.00
N LEU A 283 22.94 -0.55 -10.83
CA LEU A 283 22.38 -0.09 -9.56
C LEU A 283 23.05 1.19 -9.08
N ALA A 284 22.24 2.20 -8.74
CA ALA A 284 22.73 3.37 -8.00
C ALA A 284 23.23 2.95 -6.61
N ARG A 285 24.39 3.46 -6.18
CA ARG A 285 25.00 3.18 -4.87
C ARG A 285 25.44 4.49 -4.20
N PRO A 286 25.68 4.51 -2.87
CA PRO A 286 26.21 5.66 -2.14
C PRO A 286 27.56 6.15 -2.65
#